data_AF-A0A662GAV7-F1
#
_entry.id   AF-A0A662GAV7-F1
#
_cell.length_a   1.000
_cell.length_b   1.000
_cell.length_c   1.000
_cell.angle_alpha   90.00
_cell.angle_beta   90.00
_cell.angle_gamma   90.00
#
_symmetry.space_group_name_H-M   'P 1'
#
loop_
_entity.id
_entity.type
_entity.pdbx_description
1 polymer ?
#
loop_
_entity_poly.entity_id
_entity_poly.type
_entity_poly.pdbx_seq_one_letter_code
_entity_poly.pdbx_strand_id
1 'polypeptide(L)'
;MEWIFFKKLVERKISSVAVHTSYGHLVELSLRMGGDIEKNLHDLGIIRGNEIRENISGKNVEEKILNLWTALFNYKPIINREWRGDLLIIDEKCPLCTNISVDFHYCNFIAGIVEAVIGKECFEEKCRAIGDDKCIYRVKKVV
;
A
#
# COMPACT_ATOMS: atom_id res chain seq x y z
N MET A 1 13.92 -9.10 -20.12
CA MET A 1 13.87 -10.54 -19.73
C MET A 1 13.60 -10.68 -18.22
N GLU A 2 12.74 -9.81 -17.64
CA GLU A 2 12.54 -9.70 -16.18
C GLU A 2 11.11 -10.01 -15.73
N TRP A 3 10.15 -9.99 -16.66
CA TRP A 3 8.72 -10.19 -16.37
C TRP A 3 8.32 -11.64 -16.03
N ILE A 4 9.12 -12.61 -16.51
CA ILE A 4 8.91 -14.04 -16.20
C ILE A 4 9.18 -14.31 -14.71
N PHE A 5 10.03 -13.50 -14.05
CA PHE A 5 10.32 -13.66 -12.63
C PHE A 5 9.14 -13.22 -11.75
N PHE A 6 8.55 -12.05 -12.04
CA PHE A 6 7.43 -11.52 -11.27
C PHE A 6 6.12 -12.30 -11.43
N LYS A 7 5.82 -12.79 -12.64
CA LYS A 7 4.62 -13.64 -12.85
C LYS A 7 4.76 -15.00 -12.17
N LYS A 8 5.96 -15.60 -12.17
CA LYS A 8 6.26 -16.82 -11.42
C LYS A 8 6.26 -16.62 -9.90
N LEU A 9 6.49 -15.40 -9.42
CA LEU A 9 6.46 -15.04 -8.00
C LEU A 9 5.02 -14.97 -7.45
N VAL A 10 4.02 -14.64 -8.27
CA VAL A 10 2.59 -14.64 -7.86
C VAL A 10 2.00 -16.06 -7.93
N GLU A 11 2.44 -16.89 -8.88
CA GLU A 11 2.03 -18.30 -8.98
C GLU A 11 2.66 -19.19 -7.90
N ARG A 12 3.82 -18.80 -7.37
CA ARG A 12 4.43 -19.44 -6.19
C ARG A 12 3.85 -18.75 -4.97
N LYS A 13 3.18 -19.50 -4.09
CA LYS A 13 2.75 -19.04 -2.76
C LYS A 13 3.96 -18.55 -1.95
N ILE A 14 4.42 -17.32 -2.18
CA ILE A 14 5.46 -16.68 -1.38
C ILE A 14 4.94 -16.64 0.05
N SER A 15 5.76 -17.09 0.99
CA SER A 15 5.35 -17.06 2.39
C SER A 15 5.16 -15.62 2.84
N SER A 16 4.15 -15.39 3.68
CA SER A 16 3.97 -14.09 4.35
C SER A 16 5.27 -13.63 5.02
N VAL A 17 6.04 -14.56 5.60
CA VAL A 17 7.36 -14.32 6.20
C VAL A 17 8.32 -13.65 5.22
N ALA A 18 8.41 -14.09 3.96
CA ALA A 18 9.31 -13.48 2.99
C ALA A 18 8.90 -12.03 2.67
N VAL A 19 7.59 -11.76 2.54
CA VAL A 19 7.07 -10.40 2.33
C VAL A 19 7.39 -9.50 3.53
N HIS A 20 7.14 -10.00 4.75
CA HIS A 20 7.47 -9.29 5.99
C HIS A 20 8.95 -8.97 6.10
N THR A 21 9.83 -9.94 5.87
CA THR A 21 11.27 -9.74 5.96
C THR A 21 11.77 -8.76 4.89
N SER A 22 11.28 -8.86 3.65
CA SER A 22 11.63 -7.90 2.60
C SER A 22 11.13 -6.49 2.93
N TYR A 23 9.92 -6.36 3.46
CA TYR A 23 9.37 -5.07 3.86
C TYR A 23 10.12 -4.47 5.06
N GLY A 24 10.49 -5.28 6.04
CA GLY A 24 11.33 -4.85 7.17
C GLY A 24 12.67 -4.25 6.71
N HIS A 25 13.32 -4.87 5.71
CA HIS A 25 14.54 -4.30 5.12
C HIS A 25 14.30 -2.97 4.40
N LEU A 26 13.16 -2.82 3.72
CA LEU A 26 12.78 -1.55 3.10
C LEU A 26 12.61 -0.45 4.16
N VAL A 27 11.96 -0.76 5.28
CA VAL A 27 11.78 0.16 6.40
C VAL A 27 13.13 0.54 7.03
N GLU A 28 14.03 -0.43 7.23
CA GLU A 28 15.40 -0.14 7.69
C GLU A 28 16.15 0.76 6.73
N LEU A 29 16.00 0.56 5.42
CA LEU A 29 16.61 1.43 4.42
C LEU A 29 16.05 2.86 4.54
N SER A 30 14.73 3.02 4.67
CA SER A 30 14.08 4.32 4.86
C SER A 30 14.55 5.05 6.12
N LEU A 31 14.82 4.31 7.21
CA LEU A 31 15.44 4.86 8.43
C LEU A 31 16.86 5.37 8.17
N ARG A 32 17.66 4.60 7.43
CA ARG A 32 19.07 4.94 7.14
C ARG A 32 19.23 6.11 6.17
N MET A 33 18.24 6.35 5.32
CA MET A 33 18.22 7.54 4.44
C MET A 33 18.18 8.85 5.24
N GLY A 34 17.74 8.80 6.51
CA GLY A 34 17.53 9.98 7.34
C GLY A 34 16.32 10.81 6.87
N GLY A 35 16.05 11.91 7.59
CA GLY A 35 14.89 12.74 7.32
C GLY A 35 13.58 12.09 7.79
N ASP A 36 12.51 12.38 7.07
CA ASP A 36 11.16 11.88 7.39
C ASP A 36 10.96 10.47 6.80
N ILE A 37 10.93 9.47 7.68
CA ILE A 37 10.74 8.05 7.31
C ILE A 37 9.42 7.83 6.57
N GLU A 38 8.34 8.50 6.99
CA GLU A 38 7.02 8.32 6.40
C GLU A 38 7.01 8.81 4.96
N LYS A 39 7.67 9.95 4.72
CA LYS A 39 7.91 10.46 3.37
C LYS A 39 8.78 9.50 2.55
N ASN A 40 9.86 8.98 3.12
CA ASN A 40 10.75 8.04 2.41
C ASN A 40 10.00 6.77 1.99
N LEU A 41 9.15 6.23 2.87
CA LEU A 41 8.31 5.07 2.57
C LEU A 41 7.30 5.40 1.47
N HIS A 42 6.63 6.56 1.55
CA HIS A 42 5.69 7.00 0.53
C HIS A 42 6.35 7.16 -0.84
N ASP A 43 7.50 7.83 -0.92
CA ASP A 43 8.26 8.03 -2.17
C ASP A 43 8.67 6.68 -2.80
N LEU A 44 9.14 5.72 -2.00
CA LEU A 44 9.43 4.36 -2.46
C LEU A 44 8.16 3.64 -2.97
N GLY A 45 7.03 3.90 -2.30
CA GLY A 45 5.72 3.43 -2.72
C GLY A 45 5.32 3.98 -4.09
N ILE A 46 5.54 5.27 -4.35
CA ILE A 46 5.27 5.92 -5.63
C ILE A 46 6.08 5.28 -6.76
N ILE A 47 7.38 5.07 -6.53
CA ILE A 47 8.27 4.40 -7.50
C ILE A 47 7.70 3.03 -7.84
N ARG A 48 7.38 2.22 -6.82
CA ARG A 48 6.86 0.87 -7.04
C ARG A 48 5.48 0.87 -7.68
N GLY A 49 4.62 1.81 -7.29
CA GLY A 49 3.28 1.98 -7.87
C GLY A 49 3.33 2.29 -9.36
N ASN A 50 4.28 3.13 -9.80
CA ASN A 50 4.48 3.44 -11.21
C ASN A 50 4.89 2.22 -12.05
N GLU A 51 5.66 1.29 -11.48
CA GLU A 51 6.05 0.05 -12.16
C GLU A 51 4.87 -0.90 -12.37
N ILE A 52 3.89 -0.90 -11.46
CA ILE A 52 2.77 -1.84 -11.50
C ILE A 52 1.48 -1.24 -12.07
N ARG A 53 1.36 0.08 -12.17
CA ARG A 53 0.10 0.78 -12.49
C ARG A 53 -0.55 0.30 -13.80
N GLU A 54 0.25 -0.03 -14.81
CA GLU A 54 -0.25 -0.46 -16.13
C GLU A 54 -0.91 -1.86 -16.07
N ASN A 55 -0.58 -2.64 -15.05
CA ASN A 55 -1.16 -3.97 -14.82
C ASN A 55 -2.44 -3.92 -13.97
N ILE A 56 -2.74 -2.77 -13.36
CA ILE A 56 -3.94 -2.59 -12.55
C ILE A 56 -5.05 -2.03 -13.44
N SER A 57 -5.93 -2.92 -13.89
CA SER A 57 -7.12 -2.54 -14.64
C SER A 57 -8.19 -1.91 -13.73
N GLY A 58 -9.09 -1.13 -14.30
CA GLY A 58 -10.27 -0.61 -13.61
C GLY A 58 -10.87 0.59 -14.33
N LYS A 59 -12.19 0.64 -14.43
CA LYS A 59 -12.94 1.70 -15.13
C LYS A 59 -13.10 2.96 -14.29
N ASN A 60 -13.03 2.82 -12.97
CA ASN A 60 -13.10 3.92 -12.02
C ASN A 60 -12.08 3.71 -10.87
N VAL A 61 -11.96 4.71 -9.99
CA VAL A 61 -10.99 4.70 -8.88
C VAL A 61 -11.24 3.53 -7.92
N GLU A 62 -12.50 3.25 -7.58
CA GLU A 62 -12.85 2.15 -6.68
C GLU A 62 -12.42 0.79 -7.25
N GLU A 63 -12.74 0.53 -8.51
CA GLU A 63 -12.37 -0.72 -9.18
C GLU A 63 -10.85 -0.88 -9.25
N LYS A 64 -10.11 0.20 -9.53
CA LYS A 64 -8.65 0.18 -9.49
C LYS A 64 -8.11 -0.15 -8.11
N ILE A 65 -8.68 0.43 -7.04
CA ILE A 65 -8.28 0.13 -5.65
C ILE A 65 -8.55 -1.33 -5.31
N LEU A 66 -9.73 -1.85 -5.65
CA LEU A 66 -10.09 -3.25 -5.40
C LEU A 66 -9.15 -4.21 -6.14
N ASN A 67 -8.81 -3.90 -7.39
CA ASN A 67 -7.90 -4.71 -8.19
C ASN A 67 -6.46 -4.61 -7.70
N LEU A 68 -6.02 -3.43 -7.26
CA LEU A 68 -4.71 -3.22 -6.63
C LEU A 68 -4.58 -4.08 -5.37
N TRP A 69 -5.54 -4.02 -4.45
CA TRP A 69 -5.50 -4.82 -3.22
C TRP A 69 -5.54 -6.32 -3.50
N THR A 70 -6.34 -6.73 -4.48
CA THR A 70 -6.38 -8.14 -4.90
C THR A 70 -5.02 -8.58 -5.44
N ALA A 71 -4.35 -7.74 -6.22
CA ALA A 71 -3.03 -8.01 -6.76
C ALA A 71 -1.94 -8.04 -5.66
N LEU A 72 -2.01 -7.16 -4.66
CA LEU A 72 -1.02 -7.08 -3.58
C LEU A 72 -1.22 -8.15 -2.50
N PHE A 73 -2.46 -8.39 -2.11
CA PHE A 73 -2.79 -9.12 -0.88
C PHE A 73 -3.80 -10.25 -1.07
N ASN A 74 -4.33 -10.45 -2.28
CA ASN A 74 -5.31 -11.49 -2.59
C ASN A 74 -6.62 -11.39 -1.77
N TYR A 75 -7.00 -10.16 -1.39
CA TYR A 75 -8.31 -9.83 -0.82
C TYR A 75 -8.73 -8.41 -1.24
N LYS A 76 -9.97 -8.03 -0.91
CA LYS A 76 -10.52 -6.69 -1.17
C LYS A 76 -10.67 -5.91 0.14
N PRO A 77 -10.30 -4.62 0.18
CA PRO A 77 -10.51 -3.75 1.32
C PRO A 77 -11.96 -3.26 1.33
N ILE A 78 -12.35 -2.62 2.43
CA ILE A 78 -13.60 -1.86 2.48
C ILE A 78 -13.34 -0.47 1.89
N ILE A 79 -14.23 0.01 1.04
CA ILE A 79 -14.14 1.36 0.46
C ILE A 79 -15.35 2.17 0.91
N ASN A 80 -15.11 3.37 1.45
CA ASN A 80 -16.15 4.31 1.86
C ASN A 80 -15.98 5.66 1.15
N ARG A 81 -17.08 6.22 0.63
CA ARG A 81 -17.10 7.57 0.04
C ARG A 81 -17.51 8.59 1.08
N GLU A 82 -16.70 9.62 1.24
CA GLU A 82 -16.94 10.71 2.18
C GLU A 82 -17.64 11.90 1.49
N TRP A 83 -18.34 12.72 2.29
CA TRP A 83 -19.21 13.81 1.83
C TRP A 83 -18.50 14.92 1.02
N ARG A 84 -17.17 14.91 0.93
CA ARG A 84 -16.36 15.89 0.19
C ARG A 84 -15.66 15.34 -1.05
N GLY A 85 -16.03 14.12 -1.46
CA GLY A 85 -15.41 13.51 -2.63
C GLY A 85 -14.09 12.82 -2.37
N ASP A 86 -13.72 12.70 -1.10
CA ASP A 86 -12.64 11.81 -0.68
C ASP A 86 -13.15 10.37 -0.62
N LEU A 87 -12.22 9.44 -0.74
CA LEU A 87 -12.47 8.01 -0.62
C LEU A 87 -11.55 7.45 0.46
N LEU A 88 -12.13 6.70 1.39
CA LEU A 88 -11.40 5.97 2.42
C LEU A 88 -11.26 4.51 2.02
N ILE A 89 -10.03 4.01 2.12
CA ILE A 89 -9.69 2.60 1.98
C ILE A 89 -9.43 2.08 3.38
N ILE A 90 -10.21 1.09 3.82
CA ILE A 90 -10.12 0.53 5.17
C ILE A 90 -9.63 -0.91 5.07
N ASP A 91 -8.50 -1.19 5.71
CA ASP A 91 -7.87 -2.50 5.74
C ASP A 91 -7.75 -3.03 7.18
N GLU A 92 -8.66 -3.94 7.52
CA GLU A 92 -8.72 -4.60 8.83
C GLU A 92 -7.72 -5.78 8.94
N LYS A 93 -7.11 -6.18 7.82
CA LYS A 93 -6.29 -7.40 7.72
C LYS A 93 -4.89 -7.12 7.18
N CYS A 94 -4.43 -5.87 7.24
CA CYS A 94 -3.14 -5.44 6.69
C CYS A 94 -2.04 -6.44 7.09
N PRO A 95 -1.47 -7.19 6.13
CA PRO A 95 -0.49 -8.22 6.44
C PRO A 95 0.77 -7.57 6.99
N LEU A 96 1.21 -6.42 6.46
CA LEU A 96 2.44 -5.76 6.86
C LEU A 96 2.49 -5.41 8.35
N CYS A 97 1.37 -5.01 8.96
CA CYS A 97 1.31 -4.66 10.38
C CYS A 97 1.31 -5.86 11.33
N THR A 98 1.22 -7.08 10.83
CA THR A 98 1.11 -8.27 11.70
C THR A 98 2.37 -8.43 12.55
N ASN A 99 2.22 -8.41 13.88
CA ASN A 99 3.30 -8.48 14.87
C ASN A 99 4.34 -7.34 14.76
N ILE A 100 3.96 -6.19 14.21
CA ILE A 100 4.80 -4.98 14.14
C ILE A 100 4.25 -3.93 15.10
N SER A 101 5.16 -3.28 15.83
CA SER A 101 4.87 -2.13 16.68
C SER A 101 5.93 -1.06 16.45
N VAL A 102 5.52 0.12 15.99
CA VAL A 102 6.40 1.27 15.71
C VAL A 102 5.68 2.58 16.07
N ASP A 103 6.40 3.70 16.05
CA ASP A 103 5.91 5.05 16.38
C ASP A 103 5.68 5.95 15.15
N PHE A 104 5.59 5.37 13.96
CA PHE A 104 5.34 6.05 12.68
C PHE A 104 4.34 5.29 11.82
N HIS A 105 3.75 5.94 10.81
CA HIS A 105 2.84 5.35 9.83
C HIS A 105 3.57 4.30 8.96
N TYR A 106 3.59 3.08 9.49
CA TYR A 106 4.36 1.96 8.97
C TYR A 106 3.98 1.60 7.55
N CYS A 107 2.76 1.87 7.10
CA CYS A 107 2.27 1.47 5.79
C CYS A 107 2.14 2.64 4.81
N ASN A 108 2.81 3.78 5.05
CA ASN A 108 2.81 4.90 4.11
C ASN A 108 3.37 4.53 2.72
N PHE A 109 4.16 3.45 2.63
CA PHE A 109 4.51 2.82 1.37
C PHE A 109 3.29 2.38 0.54
N ILE A 110 2.26 1.82 1.17
CA ILE A 110 1.01 1.46 0.49
C ILE A 110 0.30 2.72 -0.02
N ALA A 111 0.28 3.80 0.77
CA ALA A 111 -0.30 5.07 0.35
C ALA A 111 0.38 5.61 -0.93
N GLY A 112 1.72 5.55 -1.01
CA GLY A 112 2.46 5.90 -2.21
C GLY A 112 2.13 5.01 -3.41
N ILE A 113 1.97 3.70 -3.22
CA ILE A 113 1.54 2.79 -4.31
C ILE A 113 0.16 3.21 -4.82
N VAL A 114 -0.79 3.44 -3.91
CA VAL A 114 -2.16 3.84 -4.25
C VAL A 114 -2.13 5.15 -5.03
N GLU A 115 -1.39 6.14 -4.55
CA GLU A 115 -1.29 7.44 -5.21
C GLU A 115 -0.78 7.32 -6.65
N ALA A 116 0.28 6.54 -6.89
CA ALA A 116 0.82 6.34 -8.23
C ALA A 116 -0.12 5.57 -9.17
N VAL A 117 -0.85 4.57 -8.64
CA VAL A 117 -1.78 3.75 -9.44
C VAL A 117 -3.07 4.51 -9.78
N ILE A 118 -3.58 5.28 -8.82
CA ILE A 118 -4.83 6.02 -8.97
C ILE A 118 -4.61 7.39 -9.63
N GLY A 119 -3.43 7.99 -9.46
CA GLY A 119 -3.11 9.34 -9.92
C GLY A 119 -3.76 10.43 -9.07
N LYS A 120 -3.98 10.15 -7.78
CA LYS A 120 -4.62 11.05 -6.81
C LYS A 120 -3.88 10.98 -5.48
N GLU A 121 -3.75 12.12 -4.82
CA GLU A 121 -3.07 12.22 -3.52
C GLU A 121 -3.64 11.21 -2.53
N CYS A 122 -2.77 10.38 -1.95
CA CYS A 122 -3.13 9.37 -0.98
C CYS A 122 -2.17 9.39 0.20
N PHE A 123 -2.72 9.30 1.40
CA PHE A 123 -1.95 9.26 2.66
C PHE A 123 -2.59 8.30 3.66
N GLU A 124 -1.79 7.75 4.56
CA GLU A 124 -2.25 6.91 5.67
C GLU A 124 -2.78 7.79 6.81
N GLU A 125 -4.03 7.56 7.25
CA GLU A 125 -4.65 8.26 8.38
C GLU A 125 -4.57 7.48 9.70
N LYS A 126 -4.55 6.15 9.59
CA LYS A 126 -4.52 5.22 10.71
C LYS A 126 -3.67 4.02 10.36
N CYS A 127 -2.94 3.51 11.33
CA CYS A 127 -2.05 2.36 11.13
C CYS A 127 -2.17 1.35 12.27
N ARG A 128 -2.38 0.07 11.94
CA ARG A 128 -2.40 -0.98 12.97
C ARG A 128 -1.06 -1.10 13.70
N ALA A 129 0.05 -0.78 13.04
CA ALA A 129 1.39 -0.86 13.63
C ALA A 129 1.66 0.21 14.70
N ILE A 130 0.86 1.28 14.76
CA ILE A 130 0.91 2.29 15.83
C ILE A 130 -0.17 2.07 16.91
N GLY A 131 -0.98 1.01 16.77
CA GLY A 131 -2.00 0.63 17.75
C GLY A 131 -3.46 0.83 17.34
N ASP A 132 -3.75 1.29 16.11
CA ASP A 132 -5.13 1.37 15.60
C ASP A 132 -5.74 -0.04 15.35
N ASP A 133 -7.08 -0.10 15.30
CA ASP A 133 -7.84 -1.32 14.98
C ASP A 133 -7.68 -1.75 13.51
N LYS A 134 -7.50 -0.78 12.60
CA LYS A 134 -7.38 -0.96 11.15
C LYS A 134 -6.48 0.08 10.51
N CYS A 135 -5.93 -0.24 9.35
CA CYS A 135 -5.25 0.75 8.53
C CYS A 135 -6.30 1.51 7.71
N ILE A 136 -6.18 2.84 7.65
CA ILE A 136 -7.06 3.68 6.84
C ILE A 136 -6.20 4.54 5.94
N TYR A 137 -6.48 4.52 4.64
CA TYR A 137 -5.87 5.40 3.66
C TYR A 137 -6.92 6.34 3.09
N ARG A 138 -6.62 7.63 3.02
CA ARG A 138 -7.48 8.62 2.37
C ARG A 138 -6.94 8.96 1.00
N VAL A 139 -7.78 8.78 -0.02
CA VAL A 139 -7.56 9.28 -1.38
C VAL A 139 -8.36 10.58 -1.55
N LYS A 140 -7.68 11.70 -1.82
CA LYS A 140 -8.34 13.01 -1.96
C LYS A 140 -8.92 13.23 -3.35
N LYS A 141 -10.05 13.95 -3.41
CA LYS A 141 -10.62 14.54 -4.65
C LYS A 141 -10.83 13.50 -5.78
N VAL A 142 -11.64 12.48 -5.47
CA VAL A 142 -11.99 11.37 -6.37
C VAL A 142 -13.17 11.71 -7.30
N VAL A 143 -13.87 12.83 -7.07
CA VAL A 143 -14.95 13.36 -7.93
C VAL A 143 -14.43 14.21 -9.08
#